data_AF-A0A4V3HG56-F1
#
_entry.id   AF-A0A4V3HG56-F1
#
_cell.length_a   1.000
_cell.length_b   1.000
_cell.length_c   1.000
_cell.angle_alpha   90.00
_cell.angle_beta   90.00
_cell.angle_gamma   90.00
#
_symmetry.space_group_name_H-M   'P 1'
#
loop_
_entity.id
_entity.type
_entity.pdbx_description
1 polymer ?
#
loop_
_entity_poly.entity_id
_entity_poly.type
_entity_poly.pdbx_seq_one_letter_code
_entity_poly.pdbx_strand_id
1 'polypeptide(L)'
;MKELLVFAFFLYFPYGWCALSGNSRESFGLIWKADRHALRDVAAVSLLTLLPLTAASLFFFGNRLFPPALGAVPAAVLSGLAAAVAEETFFRGWVQTMLGYRFSRVWSVVLASALFGIAHLASPHAPFAVLAFFPGLAMGYLRDRHGSVLPAILYHWIGNIWSIWLYPRF
;
A
#
# COMPACT_ATOMS: atom_id res chain seq x y z
N MET A 1 -14.34 -12.66 -11.29
CA MET A 1 -13.29 -13.51 -11.89
C MET A 1 -12.03 -12.73 -12.24
N LYS A 2 -12.10 -11.62 -12.99
CA LYS A 2 -10.91 -10.81 -13.34
C LYS A 2 -10.16 -10.23 -12.11
N GLU A 3 -10.88 -9.67 -11.14
CA GLU A 3 -10.28 -9.10 -9.92
C GLU A 3 -9.57 -10.15 -9.06
N LEU A 4 -10.17 -11.33 -8.90
CA LEU A 4 -9.56 -12.45 -8.16
C LEU A 4 -8.24 -12.91 -8.83
N LEU A 5 -8.17 -12.87 -10.16
CA LEU A 5 -6.94 -13.20 -10.90
C LEU A 5 -5.85 -12.14 -10.66
N VAL A 6 -6.20 -10.86 -10.67
CA VAL A 6 -5.25 -9.78 -10.37
C VAL A 6 -4.75 -9.88 -8.93
N PHE A 7 -5.66 -10.11 -7.98
CA PHE A 7 -5.32 -10.33 -6.58
C PHE A 7 -4.37 -11.53 -6.40
N ALA A 8 -4.72 -12.68 -6.99
CA ALA A 8 -3.88 -13.87 -6.93
C ALA A 8 -2.52 -13.65 -7.59
N PHE A 9 -2.48 -12.92 -8.72
CA PHE A 9 -1.23 -12.55 -9.36
C PHE A 9 -0.37 -11.69 -8.44
N PHE A 10 -0.89 -10.60 -7.90
CA PHE A 10 -0.15 -9.73 -6.98
C PHE A 10 0.36 -10.47 -5.75
N LEU A 11 -0.44 -11.36 -5.19
CA LEU A 11 -0.09 -12.12 -3.99
C LEU A 11 0.96 -13.20 -4.27
N TYR A 12 0.80 -14.01 -5.31
CA TYR A 12 1.60 -15.22 -5.51
C TYR A 12 2.72 -15.08 -6.52
N PHE A 13 2.61 -14.18 -7.50
CA PHE A 13 3.65 -14.01 -8.53
C PHE A 13 5.03 -13.66 -7.93
N PRO A 14 5.17 -12.75 -6.95
CA PRO A 14 6.47 -12.47 -6.34
C PRO A 14 7.13 -13.70 -5.72
N TYR A 15 6.36 -14.55 -5.03
CA TYR A 15 6.86 -15.80 -4.45
C TYR A 15 7.24 -16.82 -5.52
N GLY A 16 6.41 -16.95 -6.57
CA GLY A 16 6.70 -17.80 -7.73
C GLY A 16 7.96 -17.35 -8.47
N TRP A 17 8.15 -16.04 -8.63
CA TRP A 17 9.35 -15.45 -9.22
C TRP A 17 10.60 -15.84 -8.43
N CYS A 18 10.59 -15.69 -7.10
CA CYS A 18 11.71 -16.13 -6.26
C CYS A 18 12.00 -17.63 -6.43
N ALA A 19 10.97 -18.48 -6.45
CA ALA A 19 11.13 -19.92 -6.61
C ALA A 19 11.73 -20.32 -7.96
N LEU A 20 11.29 -19.67 -9.05
CA LEU A 20 11.74 -19.99 -10.42
C LEU A 20 13.12 -19.39 -10.75
N SER A 21 13.42 -18.21 -10.23
CA SER A 21 14.68 -17.50 -10.51
C SER A 21 15.82 -17.85 -9.53
N GLY A 22 15.54 -18.63 -8.48
CA GLY A 22 16.50 -18.94 -7.43
C GLY A 22 16.80 -17.76 -6.49
N ASN A 23 16.13 -16.61 -6.68
CA ASN A 23 16.31 -15.45 -5.82
C ASN A 23 15.73 -15.70 -4.41
N SER A 24 16.44 -15.23 -3.39
CA SER A 24 15.95 -15.32 -2.02
C SER A 24 14.65 -14.53 -1.84
N ARG A 25 13.73 -15.03 -1.01
CA ARG A 25 12.51 -14.29 -0.62
C ARG A 25 12.86 -13.06 0.23
N GLU A 26 13.97 -13.11 0.95
CA GLU A 26 14.43 -12.02 1.83
C GLU A 26 14.89 -10.79 1.04
N SER A 27 15.59 -10.95 -0.09
CA SER A 27 15.98 -9.81 -0.94
C SER A 27 14.79 -9.07 -1.55
N PHE A 28 13.67 -9.77 -1.72
CA PHE A 28 12.38 -9.21 -2.15
C PHE A 28 11.53 -8.73 -0.97
N GLY A 29 12.04 -8.77 0.27
CA GLY A 29 11.32 -8.37 1.48
C GLY A 29 10.10 -9.22 1.82
N LEU A 30 10.00 -10.42 1.24
CA LEU A 30 8.86 -11.34 1.39
C LEU A 30 8.94 -12.20 2.65
N ILE A 31 10.03 -12.09 3.41
CA ILE A 31 10.09 -12.57 4.79
C ILE A 31 9.59 -11.44 5.68
N TRP A 32 8.44 -11.66 6.31
CA TRP A 32 7.76 -10.63 7.09
C TRP A 32 8.45 -10.44 8.43
N LYS A 33 8.98 -9.23 8.63
CA LYS A 33 9.68 -8.82 9.85
C LYS A 33 9.26 -7.40 10.20
N ALA A 34 8.94 -7.16 11.47
CA ALA A 34 8.70 -5.83 12.02
C ALA A 34 9.20 -5.79 13.46
N ASP A 35 10.27 -5.05 13.70
CA ASP A 35 10.79 -4.79 15.04
C ASP A 35 10.14 -3.52 15.64
N ARG A 36 10.53 -3.16 16.86
CA ARG A 36 9.97 -1.96 17.51
C ARG A 36 10.28 -0.67 16.75
N HIS A 37 11.40 -0.61 16.02
CA HIS A 37 11.76 0.56 15.22
C HIS A 37 10.85 0.68 14.00
N ALA A 38 10.59 -0.43 13.31
CA ALA A 38 9.64 -0.49 12.21
C ALA A 38 8.23 -0.10 12.65
N LEU A 39 7.76 -0.60 13.79
CA LEU A 39 6.43 -0.22 14.31
C LEU A 39 6.35 1.27 14.67
N ARG A 40 7.43 1.85 15.23
CA ARG A 40 7.51 3.29 15.51
C ARG A 40 7.49 4.12 14.23
N ASP A 41 8.25 3.70 13.22
CA ASP A 41 8.30 4.41 11.93
C ASP A 41 6.95 4.30 11.21
N VAL A 42 6.28 3.14 11.23
CA VAL A 42 4.91 2.99 10.71
C VAL A 42 3.94 3.93 11.43
N ALA A 43 3.98 3.98 12.77
CA ALA A 43 3.12 4.87 13.53
C ALA A 43 3.40 6.35 13.22
N ALA A 44 4.67 6.75 13.21
CA ALA A 44 5.09 8.12 12.93
C ALA A 44 4.70 8.56 11.51
N VAL A 45 4.97 7.73 10.50
CA VAL A 45 4.61 8.01 9.10
C VAL A 45 3.08 8.03 8.94
N SER A 46 2.34 7.13 9.58
CA SER A 46 0.87 7.15 9.56
C SER A 46 0.31 8.42 10.19
N LEU A 47 0.83 8.88 11.34
CA LEU A 47 0.40 10.14 11.95
C LEU A 47 0.75 11.34 11.06
N LEU A 48 1.96 11.37 10.52
CA LEU A 48 2.44 12.44 9.65
C LEU A 48 1.57 12.60 8.39
N THR A 49 1.10 11.49 7.82
CA THR A 49 0.27 11.54 6.60
C THR A 49 -1.22 11.69 6.91
N LEU A 50 -1.74 10.95 7.89
CA LEU A 50 -3.17 10.90 8.16
C LEU A 50 -3.69 12.09 8.96
N LEU A 51 -2.89 12.75 9.81
CA LEU A 51 -3.36 13.94 10.52
C LEU A 51 -3.66 15.11 9.57
N PRO A 52 -2.75 15.52 8.65
CA PRO A 52 -3.07 16.54 7.66
C PRO A 52 -4.20 16.12 6.72
N LEU A 53 -4.23 14.85 6.28
CA LEU A 53 -5.31 14.34 5.44
C LEU A 53 -6.66 14.36 6.15
N THR A 54 -6.70 14.08 7.45
CA THR A 54 -7.92 14.18 8.26
C THR A 54 -8.41 15.62 8.33
N ALA A 55 -7.52 16.56 8.63
CA ALA A 55 -7.86 17.99 8.66
C ALA A 55 -8.38 18.47 7.30
N ALA A 56 -7.69 18.12 6.22
CA ALA A 56 -8.12 18.45 4.86
C ALA A 56 -9.47 17.81 4.50
N SER A 57 -9.67 16.53 4.86
CA SER A 57 -10.91 15.81 4.58
C SER A 57 -12.11 16.45 5.28
N LEU A 58 -11.96 16.74 6.58
CA LEU A 58 -13.01 17.41 7.36
C LEU A 58 -13.29 18.83 6.84
N PHE A 59 -12.25 19.60 6.51
CA PHE A 59 -12.37 20.99 6.08
C PHE A 59 -12.98 21.14 4.68
N PHE A 60 -12.47 20.40 3.69
CA PHE A 60 -12.90 20.53 2.29
C PHE A 60 -14.09 19.63 1.94
N PHE A 61 -14.24 18.50 2.62
CA PHE A 61 -15.19 17.45 2.23
C PHE A 61 -16.14 17.01 3.34
N GLY A 62 -16.24 17.73 4.47
CA GLY A 62 -17.09 17.34 5.61
C GLY A 62 -18.53 16.95 5.22
N ASN A 63 -19.14 17.69 4.27
CA ASN A 63 -20.49 17.41 3.77
C ASN A 63 -20.61 16.18 2.85
N ARG A 64 -19.49 15.54 2.51
CA ARG A 64 -19.39 14.33 1.69
C ARG A 64 -18.84 13.13 2.46
N LEU A 65 -18.67 13.28 3.77
CA LEU A 65 -18.29 12.20 4.68
C LEU A 65 -19.57 11.55 5.22
N PHE A 66 -19.69 10.25 4.99
CA PHE A 66 -20.86 9.48 5.42
C PHE A 66 -20.38 8.32 6.30
N PRO A 67 -20.95 8.15 7.52
CA PRO A 67 -20.59 7.03 8.36
C PRO A 67 -20.87 5.70 7.62
N PRO A 68 -20.00 4.70 7.74
CA PRO A 68 -20.25 3.38 7.17
C PRO A 68 -21.41 2.71 7.92
N ALA A 69 -22.09 1.78 7.26
CA ALA A 69 -22.96 0.85 7.97
C ALA A 69 -22.09 -0.01 8.91
N LEU A 70 -22.42 -0.04 10.22
CA LEU A 70 -21.59 -0.73 11.22
C LEU A 70 -21.34 -2.20 10.89
N GLY A 71 -22.35 -2.89 10.33
CA GLY A 71 -22.23 -4.27 9.88
C GLY A 71 -21.26 -4.50 8.71
N ALA A 72 -20.97 -3.46 7.92
CA ALA A 72 -20.04 -3.53 6.79
C ALA A 72 -18.58 -3.26 7.19
N VAL A 73 -18.34 -2.66 8.36
CA VAL A 73 -16.99 -2.28 8.82
C VAL A 73 -16.05 -3.48 8.93
N PRO A 74 -16.42 -4.63 9.53
CA PRO A 74 -15.50 -5.77 9.62
C PRO A 74 -15.07 -6.28 8.24
N ALA A 75 -16.00 -6.36 7.29
CA ALA A 75 -15.71 -6.78 5.93
C ALA A 75 -14.75 -5.80 5.23
N ALA A 76 -14.98 -4.49 5.36
CA ALA A 76 -14.12 -3.46 4.79
C ALA A 76 -12.70 -3.47 5.37
N VAL A 77 -12.56 -3.70 6.68
CA VAL A 77 -11.26 -3.80 7.35
C VAL A 77 -10.49 -5.03 6.85
N LEU A 78 -11.16 -6.18 6.73
CA LEU A 78 -10.53 -7.42 6.27
C LEU A 78 -10.20 -7.39 4.78
N SER A 79 -11.09 -6.84 3.94
CA SER A 79 -10.79 -6.67 2.50
C SER A 79 -9.66 -5.68 2.28
N GLY A 80 -9.62 -4.59 3.06
CA GLY A 80 -8.53 -3.62 3.04
C GLY A 80 -7.19 -4.22 3.46
N LEU A 81 -7.18 -5.15 4.43
CA LEU A 81 -5.97 -5.90 4.80
C LEU A 81 -5.53 -6.81 3.66
N ALA A 82 -6.47 -7.57 3.08
CA ALA A 82 -6.16 -8.48 1.98
C ALA A 82 -5.55 -7.72 0.78
N ALA A 83 -6.17 -6.60 0.40
CA ALA A 83 -5.66 -5.72 -0.65
C ALA A 83 -4.26 -5.20 -0.33
N ALA A 84 -4.04 -4.66 0.86
CA ALA A 84 -2.73 -4.18 1.31
C ALA A 84 -1.66 -5.29 1.23
N VAL A 85 -1.97 -6.51 1.67
CA VAL A 85 -1.05 -7.64 1.59
C VAL A 85 -0.68 -7.96 0.14
N ALA A 86 -1.68 -8.09 -0.75
CA ALA A 86 -1.42 -8.45 -2.15
C ALA A 86 -0.65 -7.34 -2.87
N GLU A 87 -1.11 -6.10 -2.78
CA GLU A 87 -0.53 -4.96 -3.47
C GLU A 87 0.90 -4.67 -3.00
N GLU A 88 1.17 -4.64 -1.70
CA GLU A 88 2.52 -4.40 -1.20
C GLU A 88 3.48 -5.54 -1.53
N THR A 89 3.01 -6.78 -1.52
CA THR A 89 3.81 -7.94 -1.96
C THR A 89 4.25 -7.76 -3.42
N PHE A 90 3.36 -7.29 -4.29
CA PHE A 90 3.69 -7.07 -5.69
C PHE A 90 4.55 -5.81 -5.90
N PHE A 91 4.06 -4.64 -5.49
CA PHE A 91 4.71 -3.37 -5.82
C PHE A 91 6.00 -3.14 -5.01
N ARG A 92 6.01 -3.46 -3.71
CA ARG A 92 7.16 -3.17 -2.82
C ARG A 92 8.07 -4.39 -2.74
N GLY A 93 7.48 -5.58 -2.78
CA GLY A 93 8.23 -6.82 -2.81
C GLY A 93 8.88 -7.07 -4.17
N TRP A 94 8.13 -7.03 -5.26
CA TRP A 94 8.66 -7.35 -6.60
C TRP A 94 9.06 -6.12 -7.42
N VAL A 95 8.13 -5.22 -7.76
CA VAL A 95 8.39 -4.10 -8.69
C VAL A 95 9.55 -3.21 -8.20
N GLN A 96 9.49 -2.73 -6.95
CA GLN A 96 10.53 -1.89 -6.35
C GLN A 96 11.89 -2.59 -6.29
N THR A 97 11.92 -3.90 -5.97
CA THR A 97 13.16 -4.68 -5.96
C THR A 97 13.76 -4.80 -7.35
N MET A 98 12.93 -5.10 -8.35
CA MET A 98 13.37 -5.21 -9.74
C MET A 98 13.93 -3.90 -10.28
N LEU A 99 13.28 -2.77 -9.97
CA LEU A 99 13.79 -1.44 -10.28
C LEU A 99 15.12 -1.15 -9.58
N GLY A 100 15.31 -1.66 -8.37
CA GLY A 100 16.56 -1.56 -7.60
C GLY A 100 17.77 -2.21 -8.27
N TYR A 101 17.58 -3.14 -9.20
CA TYR A 101 18.69 -3.71 -10.00
C TYR A 101 19.19 -2.77 -11.11
N ARG A 102 18.43 -1.72 -11.46
CA ARG A 102 18.76 -0.79 -12.55
C ARG A 102 18.87 0.67 -12.12
N PHE A 103 18.18 1.05 -11.05
CA PHE A 103 18.05 2.43 -10.59
C PHE A 103 18.54 2.59 -9.15
N SER A 104 18.76 3.84 -8.73
CA SER A 104 19.10 4.12 -7.33
C SER A 104 17.94 3.77 -6.38
N ARG A 105 18.25 3.68 -5.09
CA ARG A 105 17.29 3.44 -4.01
C ARG A 105 16.07 4.37 -4.09
N VAL A 106 16.33 5.67 -4.24
CA VAL A 106 15.30 6.71 -4.35
C VAL A 106 14.45 6.55 -5.61
N TRP A 107 15.09 6.35 -6.77
CA TRP A 107 14.37 6.20 -8.04
C TRP A 107 13.51 4.94 -8.07
N SER A 108 13.97 3.86 -7.43
CA SER A 108 13.19 2.62 -7.32
C SER A 108 11.90 2.83 -6.53
N VAL A 109 11.94 3.61 -5.44
CA VAL A 109 10.75 4.01 -4.68
C VAL A 109 9.82 4.87 -5.52
N VAL A 110 10.35 5.91 -6.17
CA VAL A 110 9.53 6.85 -6.96
C VAL A 110 8.85 6.15 -8.13
N LEU A 111 9.59 5.35 -8.90
CA LEU A 111 9.06 4.65 -10.07
C LEU A 111 8.05 3.56 -9.68
N ALA A 112 8.33 2.78 -8.62
CA ALA A 112 7.35 1.81 -8.12
C ALA A 112 6.06 2.50 -7.64
N SER A 113 6.18 3.66 -6.97
CA SER A 113 5.03 4.45 -6.52
C SER A 113 4.25 5.05 -7.68
N ALA A 114 4.92 5.47 -8.76
CA ALA A 114 4.26 5.94 -9.97
C ALA A 114 3.47 4.83 -10.65
N LEU A 115 4.06 3.63 -10.79
CA LEU A 115 3.36 2.46 -11.33
C LEU A 115 2.16 2.05 -10.46
N PHE A 116 2.29 2.15 -9.14
CA PHE A 116 1.20 1.92 -8.20
C PHE A 116 0.04 2.91 -8.41
N GLY A 117 0.33 4.21 -8.53
CA GLY A 117 -0.68 5.24 -8.81
C GLY A 117 -1.32 5.08 -10.20
N ILE A 118 -0.57 4.66 -11.21
CA ILE A 118 -1.12 4.36 -12.55
C ILE A 118 -2.03 3.14 -12.49
N ALA A 119 -1.65 2.07 -11.77
CA ALA A 119 -2.48 0.88 -11.63
C ALA A 119 -3.85 1.19 -11.00
N HIS A 120 -3.90 2.20 -10.13
CA HIS A 120 -5.15 2.68 -9.53
C HIS A 120 -6.10 3.37 -10.53
N LEU A 121 -5.65 3.79 -11.71
CA LEU A 121 -6.53 4.31 -12.76
C LEU A 121 -7.50 3.24 -13.32
N ALA A 122 -7.21 1.95 -13.11
CA ALA A 122 -8.12 0.87 -13.44
C ALA A 122 -9.28 0.72 -12.43
N SER A 123 -9.21 1.42 -11.28
CA SER A 123 -10.27 1.42 -10.27
C SER A 123 -11.46 2.27 -10.74
N PRO A 124 -12.71 1.81 -10.56
CA PRO A 124 -13.91 2.60 -10.87
C PRO A 124 -14.09 3.84 -9.98
N HIS A 125 -13.23 4.05 -8.97
CA HIS A 125 -13.32 5.16 -8.02
C HIS A 125 -12.43 6.36 -8.38
N ALA A 126 -12.96 7.25 -9.22
CA ALA A 126 -12.71 8.71 -9.25
C ALA A 126 -11.29 9.23 -9.68
N PRO A 127 -11.16 10.52 -10.08
CA PRO A 127 -9.99 11.08 -10.76
C PRO A 127 -8.74 11.26 -9.87
N PHE A 128 -8.86 10.95 -8.58
CA PHE A 128 -7.79 11.04 -7.58
C PHE A 128 -7.00 9.75 -7.42
N ALA A 129 -7.30 8.70 -8.19
CA ALA A 129 -6.63 7.41 -8.08
C ALA A 129 -5.10 7.51 -8.26
N VAL A 130 -4.63 8.45 -9.10
CA VAL A 130 -3.21 8.77 -9.25
C VAL A 130 -2.57 9.34 -7.98
N LEU A 131 -3.34 9.95 -7.07
CA LEU A 131 -2.83 10.41 -5.78
C LEU A 131 -2.35 9.25 -4.90
N ALA A 132 -2.69 7.99 -5.21
CA ALA A 132 -2.10 6.81 -4.59
C ALA A 132 -0.57 6.75 -4.75
N PHE A 133 0.00 7.54 -5.67
CA PHE A 133 1.44 7.82 -5.74
C PHE A 133 2.02 8.28 -4.39
N PHE A 134 1.37 9.21 -3.69
CA PHE A 134 1.88 9.81 -2.46
C PHE A 134 1.98 8.83 -1.28
N PRO A 135 0.92 8.10 -0.87
CA PRO A 135 1.09 7.02 0.10
C PRO A 135 2.01 5.93 -0.45
N GLY A 136 2.11 5.77 -1.78
CA GLY A 136 3.06 4.88 -2.42
C GLY A 136 4.51 5.17 -2.06
N LEU A 137 4.90 6.45 -1.98
CA LEU A 137 6.23 6.87 -1.56
C LEU A 137 6.52 6.48 -0.10
N ALA A 138 5.53 6.66 0.79
CA ALA A 138 5.65 6.27 2.20
C ALA A 138 5.83 4.74 2.34
N MET A 139 5.03 3.96 1.62
CA MET A 139 5.14 2.50 1.58
C MET A 139 6.49 2.03 1.03
N GLY A 140 6.95 2.67 -0.06
CA GLY A 140 8.24 2.36 -0.66
C GLY A 140 9.41 2.69 0.27
N TYR A 141 9.35 3.83 0.97
CA TYR A 141 10.31 4.21 2.01
C TYR A 141 10.35 3.21 3.17
N LEU A 142 9.18 2.80 3.69
CA LEU A 142 9.09 1.85 4.79
C LEU A 142 9.66 0.48 4.40
N ARG A 143 9.31 -0.04 3.22
CA ARG A 143 9.91 -1.28 2.70
C ARG A 143 11.42 -1.14 2.54
N ASP A 144 11.86 -0.02 1.98
CA ASP A 144 13.26 0.23 1.70
C ASP A 144 14.10 0.34 2.99
N ARG A 145 13.57 0.97 4.03
CA ARG A 145 14.23 1.16 5.33
C ARG A 145 14.32 -0.13 6.14
N HIS A 146 13.30 -0.97 6.10
CA HIS A 146 13.20 -2.15 6.98
C HIS A 146 13.47 -3.48 6.26
N GLY A 147 13.62 -3.47 4.94
CA GLY A 147 13.92 -4.69 4.16
C GLY A 147 12.79 -5.73 4.18
N SER A 148 11.58 -5.35 4.59
CA SER A 148 10.40 -6.21 4.63
C SER A 148 9.19 -5.46 4.10
N VAL A 149 8.26 -6.15 3.44
CA VAL A 149 6.99 -5.54 3.00
C VAL A 149 6.02 -5.33 4.16
N LEU A 150 6.21 -5.99 5.31
CA LEU A 150 5.27 -5.92 6.43
C LEU A 150 5.03 -4.48 6.96
N PRO A 151 6.05 -3.62 7.17
CA PRO A 151 5.81 -2.23 7.55
C PRO A 151 4.98 -1.44 6.52
N ALA A 152 5.19 -1.68 5.23
CA ALA A 152 4.39 -1.07 4.17
C ALA A 152 2.94 -1.58 4.20
N ILE A 153 2.73 -2.90 4.40
CA ILE A 153 1.40 -3.51 4.56
C ILE A 153 0.64 -2.87 5.72
N LEU A 154 1.30 -2.71 6.87
CA LEU A 154 0.68 -2.12 8.06
C LEU A 154 0.28 -0.66 7.82
N TYR A 155 1.17 0.15 7.25
CA TYR A 155 0.85 1.53 6.89
C TYR A 155 -0.33 1.61 5.89
N HIS A 156 -0.30 0.79 4.83
CA HIS A 156 -1.36 0.72 3.84
C HIS A 156 -2.69 0.34 4.49
N TRP A 157 -2.70 -0.71 5.32
CA TRP A 157 -3.91 -1.16 5.98
C TRP A 157 -4.49 -0.11 6.94
N ILE A 158 -3.65 0.62 7.68
CA ILE A 158 -4.09 1.76 8.50
C ILE A 158 -4.74 2.84 7.63
N GLY A 159 -4.17 3.13 6.45
CA GLY A 159 -4.78 4.03 5.46
C GLY A 159 -6.14 3.54 4.95
N ASN A 160 -6.28 2.24 4.69
CA ASN A 160 -7.54 1.62 4.29
C ASN A 160 -8.59 1.74 5.39
N ILE A 161 -8.22 1.49 6.65
CA ILE A 161 -9.10 1.72 7.81
C ILE A 161 -9.51 3.19 7.88
N TRP A 162 -8.56 4.12 7.80
CA TRP A 162 -8.83 5.56 7.82
C TRP A 162 -9.85 5.98 6.74
N SER A 163 -9.72 5.44 5.52
CA SER A 163 -10.59 5.77 4.39
C SER A 163 -12.06 5.38 4.59
N ILE A 164 -12.36 4.40 5.46
CA ILE A 164 -13.74 3.96 5.73
C ILE A 164 -14.62 5.13 6.21
N TRP A 165 -14.03 6.05 6.98
CA TRP A 165 -14.74 7.21 7.55
C TRP A 165 -14.39 8.53 6.88
N LEU A 166 -13.14 8.66 6.40
CA LEU A 166 -12.57 9.97 6.06
C LEU A 166 -12.26 10.12 4.57
N TYR A 167 -12.67 9.16 3.72
CA TYR A 167 -12.59 9.33 2.27
C TYR A 167 -13.90 9.88 1.69
N PRO A 168 -13.86 10.99 0.92
CA PRO A 168 -15.06 11.61 0.37
C PRO A 168 -15.72 10.75 -0.70
N ARG A 169 -17.05 10.70 -0.68
CA ARG A 169 -17.85 10.03 -1.73
C ARG A 169 -18.27 11.05 -2.78
N PHE A 170 -18.06 10.73 -4.06
CA PHE A 170 -18.35 11.57 -5.23
C PHE A 170 -19.48 10.97 -6.04
#